data_AF-A0A674EWV2-F1
#
_entry.id   AF-A0A674EWV2-F1
#
_cell.length_a   1.000
_cell.length_b   1.000
_cell.length_c   1.000
_cell.angle_alpha   90.00
_cell.angle_beta   90.00
_cell.angle_gamma   90.00
#
_symmetry.space_group_name_H-M   'P 1'
#
loop_
_entity.id
_entity.type
_entity.pdbx_description
1 polymer ?
#
loop_
_entity_poly.entity_id
_entity_poly.type
_entity_poly.pdbx_seq_one_letter_code
_entity_poly.pdbx_strand_id
1 'polypeptide(L)'
;MSFDSAEKQLHSVRKDFVDRVSKSVVDDLLDGLLQQKVINNHEMETVKVIPERAEKAREVIDMVLRKGAVSCLIMKTLLVELDPFLCTTLVLKWSFSQTLQNRHLKLTIQETQVVLLGFYRQ
;
A
#
# COMPACT_ATOMS: atom_id res chain seq x y z
N MET A 1 0.37 11.80 -15.44
CA MET A 1 -0.16 10.82 -14.46
C MET A 1 1.03 10.27 -13.70
N SER A 2 1.29 10.70 -12.46
CA SER A 2 2.31 10.03 -11.64
C SER A 2 1.68 8.76 -11.07
N PHE A 3 2.11 7.59 -11.53
CA PHE A 3 1.89 6.38 -10.77
C PHE A 3 2.63 6.55 -9.44
N ASP A 4 1.91 6.46 -8.33
CA ASP A 4 2.54 6.44 -7.02
C ASP A 4 3.52 5.26 -6.95
N SER A 5 4.72 5.50 -6.42
CA SER A 5 5.73 4.46 -6.22
C SER A 5 5.13 3.32 -5.40
N ALA A 6 5.42 2.06 -5.78
CA ALA A 6 4.93 0.86 -5.10
C ALA A 6 5.13 0.91 -3.57
N GLU A 7 6.20 1.56 -3.12
CA GLU A 7 6.49 1.82 -1.71
C GLU A 7 5.42 2.68 -1.04
N LYS A 8 5.06 3.84 -1.62
CA LYS A 8 3.94 4.66 -1.14
C LYS A 8 2.65 3.86 -1.14
N GLN A 9 2.54 2.89 -2.06
CA GLN A 9 1.39 2.02 -2.14
C GLN A 9 1.24 1.04 -1.01
N LEU A 10 2.29 0.28 -0.76
CA LEU A 10 2.32 -0.61 0.38
C LEU A 10 2.19 0.15 1.70
N HIS A 11 2.79 1.33 1.82
CA HIS A 11 2.67 2.15 3.02
C HIS A 11 1.23 2.55 3.31
N SER A 12 0.45 2.98 2.31
CA SER A 12 -0.91 3.48 2.53
C SER A 12 -1.91 2.36 2.84
N VAL A 13 -1.70 1.16 2.29
CA VAL A 13 -2.56 -0.01 2.53
C VAL A 13 -2.07 -0.92 3.66
N ARG A 14 -0.94 -0.59 4.30
CA ARG A 14 -0.28 -1.43 5.31
C ARG A 14 -1.22 -1.98 6.36
N LYS A 15 -2.08 -1.11 6.94
CA LYS A 15 -3.05 -1.52 7.95
C LYS A 15 -4.08 -2.50 7.39
N ASP A 16 -4.67 -2.19 6.24
CA ASP A 16 -5.68 -3.05 5.62
C ASP A 16 -5.09 -4.40 5.19
N PHE A 17 -3.85 -4.42 4.71
CA PHE A 17 -3.12 -5.66 4.42
C PHE A 17 -3.04 -6.53 5.68
N VAL A 18 -2.53 -5.97 6.79
CA VAL A 18 -2.42 -6.68 8.08
C VAL A 18 -3.78 -7.17 8.59
N ASP A 19 -4.83 -6.38 8.44
CA ASP A 19 -6.16 -6.73 8.94
C ASP A 19 -6.83 -7.84 8.11
N ARG A 20 -6.53 -7.93 6.81
CA ARG A 20 -7.32 -8.73 5.86
C ARG A 20 -6.60 -9.94 5.26
N VAL A 21 -5.27 -9.90 5.15
CA VAL A 21 -4.52 -10.98 4.49
C VAL A 21 -4.71 -12.31 5.24
N SER A 22 -4.96 -13.39 4.51
CA SER A 22 -5.08 -14.71 5.13
C SER A 22 -3.71 -15.22 5.58
N LYS A 23 -3.68 -16.17 6.53
CA LYS A 23 -2.40 -16.77 6.97
C LYS A 23 -1.67 -17.47 5.83
N SER A 24 -2.39 -18.21 4.98
CA SER A 24 -1.79 -18.92 3.84
C SER A 24 -1.13 -17.95 2.86
N VAL A 25 -1.80 -16.84 2.52
CA VAL A 25 -1.22 -15.83 1.60
C VAL A 25 0.03 -15.18 2.22
N VAL A 26 0.08 -14.97 3.54
CA VAL A 26 1.31 -14.47 4.19
C VAL A 26 2.45 -15.47 4.08
N ASP A 27 2.18 -16.75 4.34
CA ASP A 27 3.20 -17.80 4.28
C ASP A 27 3.70 -17.98 2.82
N ASP A 28 2.80 -18.02 1.83
CA ASP A 28 3.15 -18.11 0.40
C ASP A 28 3.91 -16.87 -0.09
N LEU A 29 3.52 -15.68 0.40
CA LEU A 29 4.21 -14.43 0.08
C LEU A 29 5.63 -14.44 0.63
N LEU A 30 5.83 -14.96 1.84
CA LEU A 30 7.14 -15.08 2.46
C LEU A 30 8.06 -16.01 1.65
N ASP A 31 7.53 -17.14 1.19
CA ASP A 31 8.24 -18.06 0.28
C ASP A 31 8.60 -17.38 -1.06
N GLY A 32 7.66 -16.65 -1.66
CA GLY A 32 7.90 -15.89 -2.90
C GLY A 32 8.96 -14.80 -2.73
N LEU A 33 8.95 -14.08 -1.61
CA LEU A 33 9.96 -13.06 -1.30
C LEU A 33 11.35 -13.67 -1.10
N LEU A 34 11.44 -14.88 -0.54
CA LEU A 34 12.71 -15.61 -0.43
C LEU A 34 13.21 -16.06 -1.81
N GLN A 35 12.33 -16.62 -2.64
CA GLN A 35 12.66 -17.04 -4.01
C GLN A 35 13.17 -15.87 -4.87
N GLN A 36 12.54 -14.70 -4.75
CA GLN A 36 12.94 -13.46 -5.43
C GLN A 36 14.13 -12.76 -4.77
N LYS A 37 14.73 -13.35 -3.72
CA LYS A 37 15.88 -12.82 -2.97
C LYS A 37 15.66 -11.44 -2.35
N VAL A 38 14.40 -11.09 -2.09
CA VAL A 38 14.05 -9.88 -1.34
C VAL A 38 14.44 -10.07 0.12
N ILE A 39 14.11 -11.23 0.69
CA ILE A 39 14.53 -11.63 2.03
C ILE A 39 15.56 -12.77 1.94
N ASN A 40 16.38 -12.91 2.97
CA ASN A 40 17.30 -14.02 3.12
C ASN A 40 16.73 -15.12 4.05
N ASN A 41 17.43 -16.26 4.15
CA ASN A 41 17.00 -17.38 4.99
C ASN A 41 16.88 -17.00 6.48
N HIS A 42 17.74 -16.14 7.01
CA HIS A 42 17.69 -15.75 8.41
C HIS A 42 16.46 -14.87 8.71
N GLU A 43 16.16 -13.91 7.83
CA GLU A 43 14.94 -13.10 7.88
C GLU A 43 13.70 -13.99 7.77
N MET A 44 13.68 -14.94 6.84
CA MET A 44 12.63 -15.94 6.67
C MET A 44 12.36 -16.71 7.98
N GLU A 45 13.39 -17.32 8.57
CA GLU A 45 13.23 -18.11 9.80
C GLU A 45 12.75 -17.25 10.97
N THR A 46 13.17 -15.98 11.04
CA THR A 46 12.72 -15.04 12.08
C THR A 46 11.22 -14.73 11.94
N VAL A 47 10.73 -14.53 10.72
CA VAL A 47 9.31 -14.21 10.48
C VAL A 47 8.42 -15.46 10.60
N LYS A 48 8.92 -16.61 10.16
CA LYS A 48 8.16 -17.86 10.09
C LYS A 48 7.65 -18.32 11.45
N VAL A 49 8.44 -18.10 12.50
CA VAL A 49 8.12 -18.51 13.88
C VAL A 49 7.05 -17.63 14.55
N ILE A 50 6.68 -16.49 13.97
CA ILE A 50 5.63 -15.62 14.53
C ILE A 50 4.27 -16.34 14.45
N PRO A 51 3.59 -16.62 15.58
CA PRO A 51 2.35 -17.39 15.55
C PRO A 51 1.14 -16.54 15.15
N GLU A 52 1.10 -15.26 15.54
CA GLU A 52 -0.01 -14.37 15.25
C GLU A 52 0.01 -13.91 13.79
N ARG A 53 -1.03 -14.26 13.03
CA ARG A 53 -1.20 -13.87 11.61
C ARG A 53 -0.97 -12.38 11.37
N ALA A 54 -1.57 -11.52 12.20
CA ALA A 54 -1.49 -10.07 12.04
C ALA A 54 -0.08 -9.53 12.33
N GLU A 55 0.60 -10.07 13.33
CA GLU A 55 1.98 -9.69 13.64
C GLU A 55 2.93 -10.15 12.54
N LYS A 56 2.77 -11.39 12.07
CA LYS A 56 3.54 -11.93 10.94
C LYS A 56 3.36 -11.06 9.70
N ALA A 57 2.10 -10.75 9.33
CA ALA A 57 1.80 -9.90 8.18
C ALA A 57 2.44 -8.51 8.31
N ARG A 58 2.44 -7.93 9.52
CA ARG A 58 3.07 -6.63 9.80
C ARG A 58 4.58 -6.70 9.59
N GLU A 59 5.24 -7.72 10.11
CA GLU A 59 6.69 -7.87 9.94
C GLU A 59 7.06 -8.04 8.45
N VAL A 60 6.29 -8.83 7.69
CA VAL A 60 6.53 -9.01 6.24
C VAL A 60 6.49 -7.69 5.49
N ILE A 61 5.40 -6.92 5.64
CA ILE A 61 5.26 -5.66 4.90
C ILE A 61 6.29 -4.61 5.34
N ASP A 62 6.60 -4.54 6.64
CA ASP A 62 7.60 -3.60 7.16
C ASP A 62 9.01 -3.93 6.70
N MET A 63 9.33 -5.22 6.60
CA MET A 63 10.60 -5.69 6.05
C MET A 63 10.73 -5.32 4.57
N VAL A 64 9.69 -5.52 3.76
CA VAL A 64 9.70 -5.14 2.34
C VAL A 64 9.82 -3.63 2.17
N LEU A 65 9.09 -2.84 2.96
CA LEU A 65 9.17 -1.37 2.95
C LEU A 65 10.58 -0.88 3.25
N ARG A 66 11.25 -1.45 4.28
CA ARG A 66 12.64 -1.11 4.63
C ARG A 66 13.65 -1.38 3.50
N LYS A 67 13.35 -2.34 2.61
CA LYS A 67 14.22 -2.69 1.46
C LYS A 67 13.94 -1.84 0.22
N GLY A 68 12.93 -0.97 0.26
CA GLY A 68 12.68 0.06 -0.75
C GLY A 68 11.87 -0.37 -1.97
N ALA A 69 11.78 0.54 -2.94
CA ALA A 69 10.79 0.51 -4.02
C ALA A 69 10.79 -0.76 -4.89
N VAL A 70 11.95 -1.34 -5.19
CA VAL A 70 12.03 -2.58 -6.01
C VAL A 70 11.41 -3.76 -5.26
N SER A 71 11.74 -3.91 -3.98
CA SER A 71 11.17 -4.94 -3.11
C SER A 71 9.65 -4.76 -2.96
N CYS A 72 9.21 -3.51 -2.82
CA CYS A 72 7.80 -3.16 -2.78
C CYS A 72 7.07 -3.55 -4.07
N LEU A 73 7.69 -3.33 -5.23
CA LEU A 73 7.11 -3.75 -6.51
C LEU A 73 6.98 -5.28 -6.59
N ILE A 74 8.01 -6.02 -6.17
CA ILE A 74 8.00 -7.49 -6.14
C ILE A 74 6.88 -8.02 -5.25
N MET A 75 6.76 -7.53 -4.01
CA MET A 75 5.69 -7.92 -3.08
C MET A 75 4.31 -7.65 -3.68
N LYS A 76 4.13 -6.51 -4.35
CA LYS A 76 2.87 -6.17 -5.01
C LYS A 76 2.53 -7.17 -6.14
N THR A 77 3.51 -7.53 -6.96
CA THR A 77 3.32 -8.54 -8.02
C THR A 77 2.93 -9.89 -7.44
N LEU A 78 3.67 -10.37 -6.44
CA LEU A 78 3.36 -11.64 -5.75
C LEU A 78 1.95 -11.61 -5.13
N LEU A 79 1.57 -10.51 -4.49
CA LEU A 79 0.25 -10.39 -3.88
C LEU A 79 -0.88 -10.43 -4.94
N VAL A 80 -0.67 -9.85 -6.13
CA VAL A 80 -1.62 -9.94 -7.24
C VAL A 80 -1.78 -11.39 -7.71
N GLU A 81 -0.68 -12.14 -7.77
CA GLU A 81 -0.70 -13.55 -8.18
C GLU A 81 -1.35 -14.46 -7.13
N LEU A 82 -1.07 -14.22 -5.85
CA LEU A 82 -1.57 -15.02 -4.73
C LEU A 82 -3.04 -14.71 -4.37
N ASP A 83 -3.42 -13.43 -4.39
CA ASP A 83 -4.78 -13.00 -4.04
C ASP A 83 -5.20 -11.74 -4.81
N PRO A 84 -5.69 -11.90 -6.06
CA PRO A 84 -6.19 -10.79 -6.88
C PRO A 84 -7.35 -10.02 -6.24
N PHE A 85 -8.18 -10.68 -5.44
CA PHE A 85 -9.35 -10.08 -4.79
C PHE A 85 -8.94 -9.17 -3.64
N LEU A 86 -8.00 -9.61 -2.81
CA LEU A 86 -7.40 -8.78 -1.79
C LEU A 86 -6.68 -7.61 -2.43
N CYS A 87 -5.87 -7.83 -3.49
CA CYS A 87 -5.20 -6.72 -4.16
C CYS A 87 -6.20 -5.69 -4.70
N THR A 88 -7.29 -6.13 -5.32
CA THR A 88 -8.36 -5.23 -5.78
C THR A 88 -8.97 -4.46 -4.61
N THR A 89 -9.26 -5.12 -3.50
CA THR A 89 -9.78 -4.47 -2.28
C THR A 89 -8.81 -3.42 -1.72
N LEU A 90 -7.51 -3.71 -1.73
CA LEU A 90 -6.47 -2.78 -1.29
C LEU A 90 -6.33 -1.61 -2.29
N VAL A 91 -6.44 -1.86 -3.60
CA VAL A 91 -6.32 -0.86 -4.68
C VAL A 91 -7.55 0.05 -4.79
N LEU A 92 -8.77 -0.43 -4.52
CA LEU A 92 -9.99 0.39 -4.64
C LEU A 92 -10.02 1.59 -3.66
N LYS A 93 -9.30 1.52 -2.54
CA LYS A 93 -9.14 2.67 -1.63
C LYS A 93 -8.32 3.82 -2.21
N TRP A 94 -7.47 3.54 -3.19
CA TRP A 94 -6.58 4.52 -3.84
C TRP A 94 -7.38 5.60 -4.55
N SER A 95 -8.38 5.14 -5.31
CA SER A 95 -9.23 5.98 -6.13
C SER A 95 -10.20 6.82 -5.28
N PHE A 96 -10.62 6.31 -4.12
CA PHE A 96 -11.50 7.01 -3.19
C PHE A 96 -10.79 8.13 -2.40
N SER A 97 -9.55 7.89 -1.94
CA SER A 97 -8.80 8.90 -1.19
C SER A 97 -8.39 10.08 -2.09
N GLN A 98 -8.04 9.82 -3.36
CA GLN A 98 -7.76 10.88 -4.34
C GLN A 98 -9.02 11.69 -4.70
N THR A 99 -10.20 11.09 -4.81
CA THR A 99 -11.43 11.85 -5.11
C THR A 99 -11.88 12.75 -3.96
N LEU A 100 -11.67 12.35 -2.71
CA LEU A 100 -11.99 13.17 -1.54
C LEU A 100 -11.02 14.34 -1.35
N GLN A 101 -9.71 14.12 -1.49
CA GLN A 101 -8.71 15.20 -1.43
C GLN A 101 -8.87 16.19 -2.60
N ASN A 102 -9.15 15.71 -3.81
CA ASN A 102 -9.43 16.58 -4.96
C ASN A 102 -10.75 17.35 -4.82
N ARG A 103 -11.77 16.82 -4.13
CA ARG A 103 -13.01 17.55 -3.85
C ARG A 103 -12.78 18.74 -2.92
N HIS A 104 -12.02 18.57 -1.85
CA HIS A 104 -11.71 19.67 -0.91
C HIS A 104 -10.91 20.78 -1.60
N LEU A 105 -9.90 20.41 -2.40
CA LEU A 105 -9.11 21.38 -3.17
C LEU A 105 -9.95 22.13 -4.23
N LYS A 106 -10.90 21.45 -4.90
CA LYS A 106 -11.82 22.12 -5.85
C LYS A 106 -12.75 23.12 -5.16
N LEU A 107 -13.26 22.80 -3.98
CA LEU A 107 -14.14 23.70 -3.21
C LEU A 107 -13.38 24.96 -2.75
N THR A 108 -12.17 24.81 -2.21
CA THR A 108 -11.33 25.95 -1.78
C THR A 108 -10.92 26.86 -2.95
N ILE A 109 -10.63 26.29 -4.13
CA ILE A 109 -10.29 27.09 -5.32
C ILE A 109 -11.52 27.88 -5.82
N GLN A 110 -12.72 27.29 -5.81
CA GLN A 110 -13.92 28.02 -6.19
C GLN A 110 -14.21 29.17 -5.22
N GLU A 111 -14.13 28.94 -3.90
CA GLU A 111 -14.33 30.00 -2.91
C GLU A 111 -13.31 31.15 -3.06
N THR A 112 -12.06 30.84 -3.39
CA THR A 112 -11.02 31.88 -3.60
C THR A 112 -11.27 32.70 -4.88
N GLN A 113 -11.83 32.10 -5.94
CA GLN A 113 -12.17 32.83 -7.16
C GLN A 113 -13.39 33.74 -7.02
N VAL A 114 -14.40 33.37 -6.21
CA VAL A 114 -15.55 34.27 -5.96
C VAL A 114 -15.12 35.53 -5.20
N VAL A 115 -14.17 35.38 -4.26
CA VAL A 115 -13.61 36.51 -3.50
C VAL A 115 -12.83 37.44 -4.42
N LEU A 116 -11.98 36.92 -5.32
CA LEU A 116 -11.19 37.73 -6.25
C LEU A 116 -12.06 38.46 -7.30
N LEU A 117 -13.14 37.85 -7.80
CA LEU A 117 -14.08 38.51 -8.72
C LEU A 117 -14.92 39.60 -8.05
N GLY A 118 -15.09 39.56 -6.72
CA GLY A 118 -15.70 40.64 -5.94
C GLY A 118 -14.78 41.84 -5.72
N PHE A 119 -13.45 41.65 -5.77
CA PHE A 119 -12.47 42.73 -5.63
C PHE A 119 -12.07 43.39 -6.96
N TYR A 120 -12.25 42.72 -8.11
CA TYR A 120 -11.93 43.26 -9.43
C TYR A 120 -13.07 44.06 -10.10
N ARG A 121 -14.17 44.31 -9.37
CA ARG A 121 -15.30 45.11 -9.86
C ARG A 121 -15.57 46.30 -8.94
N GLN A 122 -14.55 47.14 -8.72
CA GLN A 122 -14.66 48.53 -8.28
C GLN A 122 -13.65 49.39 -9.03
#